data_AF-A0A8T6SGH5-F1
#
_entry.id   AF-A0A8T6SGH5-F1
#
_cell.length_a   1.000
_cell.length_b   1.000
_cell.length_c   1.000
_cell.angle_alpha   90.00
_cell.angle_beta   90.00
_cell.angle_gamma   90.00
#
_symmetry.space_group_name_H-M   'P 1'
#
loop_
_entity.id
_entity.type
_entity.pdbx_description
1 polymer ?
#
loop_
_entity_poly.entity_id
_entity_poly.type
_entity_poly.pdbx_seq_one_letter_code
_entity_poly.pdbx_strand_id
1 'polypeptide(L)'
;WPLDSLIDKLARYTEPTAYLASIGGVIGLVVSSVVGFYVWPVETLMSSSLGLNKVMLSIFATELWVLFVAIRSKYGKDLWKYGGLATIYVLTGFAAFFSMVLTGSFGGHMAGKGSVLDPVYELTGVDPEAFWVIGFDMVPALIAVAFIEIVAVFTIFLHQRLRPRA
;
A
#
# COMPACT_ATOMS: atom_id res chain seq x y z
N TRP A 1 -8.86 -35.85 5.66
CA TRP A 1 -7.75 -35.35 4.80
C TRP A 1 -6.89 -34.44 5.66
N PRO A 2 -5.55 -34.48 5.65
CA PRO A 2 -4.70 -33.69 6.56
C PRO A 2 -4.66 -32.17 6.23
N LEU A 3 -5.36 -31.74 5.18
CA LEU A 3 -5.40 -30.36 4.70
C LEU A 3 -5.92 -29.37 5.74
N ASP A 4 -6.96 -29.75 6.50
CA ASP A 4 -7.54 -28.87 7.53
C ASP A 4 -6.50 -28.50 8.60
N SER A 5 -5.67 -29.48 8.99
CA SER A 5 -4.60 -29.27 9.97
C SER A 5 -3.45 -28.41 9.45
N LEU A 6 -3.20 -28.41 8.14
CA LEU A 6 -2.15 -27.63 7.50
C LEU A 6 -2.61 -26.19 7.28
N ILE A 7 -3.86 -26.02 6.83
CA ILE A 7 -4.51 -24.71 6.63
C ILE A 7 -4.63 -23.98 7.96
N ASP A 8 -5.06 -24.67 9.03
CA ASP A 8 -5.15 -24.07 10.38
C ASP A 8 -3.79 -23.66 10.93
N LYS A 9 -2.75 -24.47 10.69
CA LYS A 9 -1.37 -24.12 11.06
C LYS A 9 -0.86 -22.92 10.27
N LEU A 10 -1.08 -22.91 8.95
CA LEU A 10 -0.72 -21.79 8.09
C LEU A 10 -1.43 -20.51 8.54
N ALA A 11 -2.74 -20.53 8.72
CA ALA A 11 -3.53 -19.39 9.17
C ALA A 11 -3.03 -18.82 10.50
N ARG A 12 -2.65 -19.67 11.46
CA ARG A 12 -2.10 -19.23 12.75
C ARG A 12 -0.80 -18.44 12.63
N TYR A 13 0.05 -18.77 11.66
CA TYR A 13 1.33 -18.09 11.47
C TYR A 13 1.26 -16.96 10.44
N THR A 14 0.46 -17.09 9.40
CA THR A 14 0.34 -16.08 8.34
C THR A 14 -0.38 -14.84 8.83
N GLU A 15 -1.39 -14.96 9.70
CA GLU A 15 -2.13 -13.79 10.18
C GLU A 15 -1.28 -12.80 10.99
N PRO A 16 -0.54 -13.22 12.05
CA PRO A 16 0.33 -12.30 12.78
C PRO A 16 1.47 -11.78 11.92
N THR A 17 2.04 -12.63 11.06
CA THR A 17 3.15 -12.25 10.17
C THR A 17 2.71 -11.20 9.17
N ALA A 18 1.56 -11.37 8.52
CA ALA A 18 1.02 -10.40 7.57
C ALA A 18 0.72 -9.05 8.24
N TYR A 19 0.23 -9.07 9.48
CA TYR A 19 -0.03 -7.84 10.23
C TYR A 19 1.25 -7.12 10.69
N LEU A 20 2.26 -7.85 11.13
CA LEU A 20 3.56 -7.25 11.45
C LEU A 20 4.27 -6.74 10.19
N ALA A 21 4.21 -7.51 9.10
CA ALA A 21 4.77 -7.13 7.82
C ALA A 21 4.10 -5.87 7.26
N SER A 22 2.79 -5.70 7.44
CA SER A 22 2.08 -4.51 6.98
C SER A 22 2.46 -3.26 7.78
N ILE A 23 2.61 -3.38 9.11
CA ILE A 23 3.16 -2.29 9.94
C ILE A 23 4.58 -1.93 9.49
N GLY A 24 5.43 -2.94 9.29
CA GLY A 24 6.78 -2.76 8.74
C GLY A 24 6.76 -2.11 7.35
N GLY A 25 5.78 -2.44 6.51
CA GLY A 25 5.56 -1.85 5.20
C GLY A 25 5.24 -0.36 5.27
N VAL A 26 4.35 0.06 6.18
CA VAL A 26 4.05 1.49 6.40
C VAL A 26 5.31 2.23 6.87
N ILE A 27 6.00 1.73 7.88
CA ILE A 27 7.23 2.34 8.40
C ILE A 27 8.30 2.41 7.30
N GLY A 28 8.47 1.31 6.56
CA GLY A 28 9.42 1.21 5.45
C GLY A 28 9.13 2.21 4.34
N LEU A 29 7.86 2.44 3.99
CA LEU A 29 7.47 3.45 3.01
C LEU A 29 7.77 4.86 3.51
N VAL A 30 7.46 5.19 4.76
CA VAL A 30 7.79 6.51 5.33
C VAL A 30 9.31 6.74 5.31
N VAL A 31 10.09 5.77 5.78
CA VAL A 31 11.56 5.85 5.76
C VAL A 31 12.07 5.94 4.33
N SER A 32 11.55 5.14 3.40
CA SER A 32 11.92 5.17 1.99
C SER A 32 11.61 6.50 1.33
N SER A 33 10.49 7.14 1.67
CA SER A 33 10.14 8.47 1.17
C SER A 33 11.11 9.53 1.67
N VAL A 34 11.44 9.50 2.97
CA VAL A 34 12.45 10.39 3.56
C VAL A 34 13.81 10.20 2.88
N VAL A 35 14.28 8.96 2.76
CA VAL A 35 15.54 8.64 2.08
C VAL A 35 15.49 9.07 0.60
N GLY A 36 14.36 8.87 -0.07
CA GLY A 36 14.15 9.30 -1.46
C GLY A 36 14.38 10.79 -1.66
N PHE A 37 13.87 11.63 -0.75
CA PHE A 37 14.11 13.08 -0.76
C PHE A 37 15.57 13.46 -0.47
N TYR A 38 16.32 12.65 0.27
CA TYR A 38 17.76 12.86 0.48
C TYR A 38 18.60 12.43 -0.72
N VAL A 39 18.14 11.44 -1.50
CA VAL A 39 18.86 10.93 -2.67
C VAL A 39 18.61 11.79 -3.91
N TRP A 40 17.39 12.28 -4.09
CA TRP A 40 16.99 13.02 -5.30
C TRP A 40 16.56 14.45 -4.97
N PRO A 41 17.10 15.47 -5.67
CA PRO A 41 16.62 16.84 -5.54
C PRO A 41 15.12 16.94 -5.87
N VAL A 42 14.41 17.81 -5.15
CA VAL A 42 12.97 18.02 -5.35
C VAL A 42 12.68 18.47 -6.78
N GLU A 43 13.57 19.28 -7.35
CA GLU A 43 13.47 19.76 -8.72
C GLU A 43 13.45 18.59 -9.71
N THR A 44 14.32 17.58 -9.52
CA THR A 44 14.39 16.39 -10.37
C THR A 44 13.14 15.51 -10.25
N LEU A 45 12.60 15.40 -9.02
CA LEU A 45 11.36 14.66 -8.77
C LEU A 45 10.15 15.32 -9.42
N MET A 46 10.13 16.65 -9.47
CA MET A 46 9.01 17.43 -10.02
C MET A 46 9.14 17.73 -11.52
N SER A 47 10.35 17.67 -12.07
CA SER A 47 10.61 17.98 -13.48
C SER A 47 10.50 16.78 -14.41
N SER A 48 10.43 15.56 -13.88
CA SER A 48 10.38 14.32 -14.67
C SER A 48 9.08 13.57 -14.43
N SER A 49 8.49 13.06 -15.51
CA SER A 49 7.31 12.19 -15.46
C SER A 49 7.52 10.99 -14.53
N LEU A 50 8.71 10.39 -14.60
CA LEU A 50 9.09 9.24 -13.78
C LEU A 50 9.17 9.59 -12.29
N GLY A 51 9.72 10.77 -11.95
CA GLY A 51 9.75 11.28 -10.59
C GLY A 51 8.34 11.53 -10.03
N LEU A 52 7.48 12.17 -10.82
CA LEU A 52 6.09 12.43 -10.45
C LEU A 52 5.28 11.13 -10.27
N ASN A 53 5.41 10.18 -11.21
CA ASN A 53 4.77 8.86 -11.12
C ASN A 53 5.23 8.11 -9.86
N LYS A 54 6.53 8.16 -9.56
CA LYS A 54 7.11 7.53 -8.36
C LYS A 54 6.53 8.13 -7.08
N VAL A 55 6.48 9.45 -6.98
CA VAL A 55 5.92 10.17 -5.82
C VAL A 55 4.44 9.80 -5.66
N MET A 56 3.65 9.89 -6.73
CA MET A 56 2.23 9.55 -6.73
C MET A 56 1.99 8.11 -6.23
N LEU A 57 2.67 7.11 -6.82
CA LEU A 57 2.50 5.72 -6.42
C LEU A 57 3.00 5.45 -4.99
N SER A 58 4.02 6.18 -4.53
CA SER A 58 4.50 6.05 -3.15
C SER A 58 3.46 6.54 -2.14
N ILE A 59 2.73 7.61 -2.47
CA ILE A 59 1.63 8.13 -1.65
C ILE A 59 0.50 7.10 -1.62
N PHE A 60 0.05 6.60 -2.78
CA PHE A 60 -0.99 5.58 -2.82
C PHE A 60 -0.62 4.29 -2.10
N ALA A 61 0.61 3.81 -2.27
CA ALA A 61 1.08 2.64 -1.53
C ALA A 61 1.00 2.88 -0.02
N THR A 62 1.37 4.08 0.44
CA THR A 62 1.34 4.45 1.86
C THR A 62 -0.09 4.49 2.40
N GLU A 63 -0.99 5.20 1.72
CA GLU A 63 -2.42 5.29 2.06
C GLU A 63 -3.06 3.90 2.16
N LEU A 64 -2.91 3.07 1.12
CA LEU A 64 -3.47 1.73 1.08
C LEU A 64 -2.91 0.82 2.18
N TRP A 65 -1.61 0.91 2.49
CA TRP A 65 -1.04 0.16 3.62
C TRP A 65 -1.55 0.65 4.97
N VAL A 66 -1.74 1.96 5.15
CA VAL A 66 -2.36 2.54 6.36
C VAL A 66 -3.79 2.05 6.50
N LEU A 67 -4.59 2.06 5.43
CA LEU A 67 -5.95 1.52 5.42
C LEU A 67 -5.97 0.04 5.79
N PHE A 68 -5.08 -0.75 5.19
CA PHE A 68 -4.93 -2.17 5.48
C PHE A 68 -4.64 -2.43 6.95
N VAL A 69 -3.65 -1.72 7.53
CA VAL A 69 -3.32 -1.82 8.95
C VAL A 69 -4.50 -1.37 9.81
N ALA A 70 -5.19 -0.28 9.44
CA ALA A 70 -6.31 0.25 10.21
C ALA A 70 -7.48 -0.73 10.27
N ILE A 71 -7.90 -1.28 9.12
CA ILE A 71 -8.96 -2.30 9.05
C ILE A 71 -8.59 -3.51 9.93
N ARG A 72 -7.37 -4.04 9.79
CA ARG A 72 -6.95 -5.22 10.57
C ARG A 72 -6.86 -4.94 12.07
N SER A 73 -6.44 -3.74 12.46
CA SER A 73 -6.34 -3.30 13.85
C SER A 73 -7.71 -3.16 14.51
N LYS A 74 -8.70 -2.68 13.75
CA LYS A 74 -10.07 -2.45 14.25
C LYS A 74 -10.88 -3.74 14.35
N TYR A 75 -10.87 -4.55 13.29
CA TYR A 75 -11.77 -5.71 13.18
C TYR A 75 -11.13 -7.02 13.62
N GLY A 76 -9.81 -7.08 13.78
CA GLY A 76 -9.15 -8.23 14.37
C GLY A 76 -9.43 -9.53 13.60
N LYS A 77 -9.80 -10.58 14.35
CA LYS A 77 -10.23 -11.88 13.79
C LYS A 77 -11.65 -11.84 13.21
N ASP A 78 -12.46 -10.87 13.61
CA ASP A 78 -13.84 -10.72 13.15
C ASP A 78 -13.95 -10.15 11.73
N LEU A 79 -12.83 -9.64 11.19
CA LEU A 79 -12.72 -9.17 9.80
C LEU A 79 -13.31 -10.17 8.80
N TRP A 80 -12.98 -11.44 8.97
CA TRP A 80 -13.38 -12.51 8.06
C TRP A 80 -14.87 -12.89 8.16
N LYS A 81 -15.57 -12.44 9.21
CA LYS A 81 -17.02 -12.67 9.36
C LYS A 81 -17.85 -11.82 8.38
N TYR A 82 -17.29 -10.71 7.91
CA TYR A 82 -17.95 -9.77 7.01
C TYR A 82 -17.34 -9.87 5.61
N GLY A 83 -17.95 -10.69 4.74
CA GLY A 83 -17.39 -11.00 3.41
C GLY A 83 -17.01 -9.76 2.58
N GLY A 84 -17.85 -8.71 2.55
CA GLY A 84 -17.54 -7.48 1.84
C GLY A 84 -16.30 -6.75 2.38
N LEU A 85 -16.15 -6.68 3.70
CA LEU A 85 -15.00 -6.05 4.34
C LEU A 85 -13.71 -6.87 4.12
N ALA A 86 -13.82 -8.20 4.16
CA ALA A 86 -12.71 -9.10 3.86
C ALA A 86 -12.22 -8.91 2.40
N THR A 87 -13.14 -8.79 1.45
CA THR A 87 -12.79 -8.50 0.04
C THR A 87 -12.08 -7.16 -0.10
N ILE A 88 -12.62 -6.08 0.50
CA ILE A 88 -11.97 -4.76 0.49
C ILE A 88 -10.56 -4.86 1.07
N TYR A 89 -10.41 -5.49 2.22
CA TYR A 89 -9.12 -5.67 2.87
C TYR A 89 -8.08 -6.37 1.97
N VAL A 90 -8.47 -7.46 1.32
CA VAL A 90 -7.59 -8.21 0.42
C VAL A 90 -7.23 -7.37 -0.81
N LEU A 91 -8.21 -6.71 -1.44
CA LEU A 91 -7.98 -5.86 -2.61
C LEU A 91 -7.08 -4.67 -2.28
N THR A 92 -7.28 -4.03 -1.12
CA THR A 92 -6.41 -2.97 -0.62
C THR A 92 -4.97 -3.47 -0.46
N GLY A 93 -4.77 -4.67 0.10
CA GLY A 93 -3.43 -5.26 0.25
C GLY A 93 -2.74 -5.52 -1.10
N PHE A 94 -3.45 -6.06 -2.08
CA PHE A 94 -2.92 -6.26 -3.43
C PHE A 94 -2.58 -4.95 -4.13
N ALA A 95 -3.46 -3.96 -4.04
CA ALA A 95 -3.23 -2.64 -4.62
C ALA A 95 -2.02 -1.95 -3.96
N ALA A 96 -1.90 -2.02 -2.63
CA ALA A 96 -0.77 -1.47 -1.90
C ALA A 96 0.56 -2.10 -2.32
N PHE A 97 0.58 -3.44 -2.44
CA PHE A 97 1.74 -4.19 -2.88
C PHE A 97 2.14 -3.83 -4.32
N PHE A 98 1.18 -3.79 -5.24
CA PHE A 98 1.44 -3.47 -6.63
C PHE A 98 1.99 -2.05 -6.81
N SER A 99 1.37 -1.06 -6.14
CA SER A 99 1.85 0.33 -6.12
C SER A 99 3.28 0.42 -5.59
N MET A 100 3.60 -0.30 -4.51
CA MET A 100 4.96 -0.34 -3.94
C MET A 100 5.98 -0.92 -4.93
N VAL A 101 5.63 -2.02 -5.60
CA VAL A 101 6.49 -2.67 -6.60
C VAL A 101 6.78 -1.73 -7.78
N LEU A 102 5.76 -1.02 -8.27
CA LEU A 102 5.92 0.00 -9.31
C LEU A 102 6.78 1.19 -8.84
N THR A 103 6.57 1.70 -7.61
CA THR A 103 7.42 2.75 -7.04
C THR A 103 8.89 2.33 -6.97
N GLY A 104 9.15 1.07 -6.63
CA GLY A 104 10.50 0.47 -6.64
C GLY A 104 11.08 0.44 -8.05
N SER A 105 10.29 -0.02 -9.02
CA SER A 105 10.64 -0.07 -10.45
C SER A 105 11.07 1.29 -11.00
N PHE A 106 10.29 2.35 -10.73
CA PHE A 106 10.63 3.70 -11.16
C PHE A 106 11.89 4.24 -10.46
N GLY A 107 12.13 3.84 -9.20
CA GLY A 107 13.38 4.15 -8.53
C GLY A 107 14.61 3.54 -9.22
N GLY A 108 14.49 2.31 -9.73
CA GLY A 108 15.55 1.64 -10.49
C GLY A 108 15.86 2.35 -11.80
N HIS A 109 14.83 2.76 -12.53
CA HIS A 109 14.94 3.57 -13.75
C HIS A 109 15.61 4.92 -13.48
N MET A 110 15.16 5.66 -12.45
CA MET A 110 15.78 6.93 -12.07
C MET A 110 17.27 6.77 -11.72
N ALA A 111 17.65 5.65 -11.11
CA ALA A 111 19.04 5.34 -10.76
C ALA A 111 19.88 4.81 -11.94
N GLY A 112 19.31 4.68 -13.14
CA GLY A 112 19.99 4.14 -14.33
C GLY A 112 20.28 2.65 -14.26
N LYS A 113 19.61 1.90 -13.38
CA LYS A 113 19.85 0.46 -13.14
C LYS A 113 18.81 -0.45 -13.81
N GLY A 114 17.80 0.11 -14.47
CA GLY A 114 16.65 -0.62 -15.01
C GLY A 114 15.72 -1.16 -13.91
N SER A 115 14.76 -2.02 -14.29
CA SER A 115 13.82 -2.67 -13.36
C SER A 115 13.63 -4.15 -13.66
N VAL A 116 13.29 -4.90 -12.62
CA VAL A 116 12.82 -6.30 -12.75
C VAL A 116 11.51 -6.37 -13.55
N LEU A 117 10.78 -5.26 -13.65
CA LEU A 117 9.53 -5.18 -14.41
C LEU A 117 9.71 -4.84 -15.89
N ASP A 118 10.93 -4.59 -16.37
CA ASP A 118 11.18 -4.21 -17.76
C ASP A 118 10.60 -5.23 -18.77
N PRO A 119 10.75 -6.56 -18.58
CA PRO A 119 10.12 -7.53 -19.47
C PRO A 119 8.58 -7.45 -19.49
N VAL A 120 7.97 -7.01 -18.40
CA VAL A 120 6.51 -6.84 -18.30
C VAL A 120 6.08 -5.60 -19.06
N TYR A 121 6.81 -4.49 -18.93
CA TYR A 121 6.56 -3.26 -19.68
C TYR A 121 6.70 -3.50 -21.19
N GLU A 122 7.75 -4.19 -21.61
CA GLU A 122 7.97 -4.56 -23.01
C GLU A 122 6.83 -5.44 -23.56
N LEU A 123 6.40 -6.44 -22.80
CA LEU A 123 5.30 -7.34 -23.21
C LEU A 123 3.96 -6.61 -23.31
N THR A 124 3.71 -5.66 -22.41
CA THR A 124 2.43 -4.93 -22.33
C THR A 124 2.39 -3.66 -23.17
N GLY A 125 3.54 -3.20 -23.66
CA GLY A 125 3.68 -1.92 -24.36
C GLY A 125 3.46 -0.69 -23.46
N VAL A 126 3.50 -0.86 -22.13
CA VAL A 126 3.33 0.24 -21.18
C VAL A 126 4.65 0.98 -21.04
N ASP A 127 4.64 2.28 -21.31
CA ASP A 127 5.81 3.14 -21.13
C ASP A 127 5.89 3.65 -19.66
N PRO A 128 6.92 3.24 -18.89
CA PRO A 128 7.12 3.74 -17.52
C PRO A 128 7.58 5.20 -17.46
N GLU A 129 8.14 5.75 -18.55
CA GLU A 129 8.59 7.15 -18.64
C GLU A 129 7.47 8.10 -19.04
N ALA A 130 6.36 7.59 -19.58
CA ALA A 130 5.17 8.37 -19.84
C ALA A 130 4.59 8.94 -18.54
N PHE A 131 4.02 10.15 -18.58
CA PHE A 131 3.34 10.70 -17.42
C PHE A 131 2.02 9.96 -17.19
N TRP A 132 1.87 9.31 -16.03
CA TRP A 132 0.69 8.52 -15.72
C TRP A 132 -0.37 9.43 -15.10
N VAL A 133 -1.37 9.78 -15.91
CA VAL A 133 -2.48 10.63 -15.48
C VAL A 133 -3.59 9.77 -14.90
N ILE A 134 -4.08 10.16 -13.73
CA ILE A 134 -5.31 9.62 -13.17
C ILE A 134 -6.49 10.26 -13.91
N GLY A 135 -7.31 9.45 -14.56
CA GLY A 135 -8.54 9.93 -15.19
C GLY A 135 -9.50 10.57 -14.18
N PHE A 136 -10.22 11.60 -14.60
CA PHE A 136 -11.20 12.31 -13.76
C PHE A 136 -12.29 11.39 -13.20
N ASP A 137 -12.59 10.30 -13.91
CA ASP A 137 -13.50 9.23 -13.51
C ASP A 137 -13.07 8.50 -12.23
N MET A 138 -11.77 8.47 -11.93
CA MET A 138 -11.22 7.81 -10.75
C MET A 138 -11.18 8.71 -9.50
N VAL A 139 -11.37 10.02 -9.66
CA VAL A 139 -11.31 11.00 -8.55
C VAL A 139 -12.33 10.68 -7.43
N PRO A 140 -13.61 10.34 -7.71
CA PRO A 140 -14.55 9.99 -6.65
C PRO A 140 -14.11 8.77 -5.83
N ALA A 141 -13.48 7.78 -6.48
CA ALA A 141 -12.98 6.59 -5.79
C ALA A 141 -11.81 6.94 -4.84
N LEU A 142 -10.89 7.82 -5.28
CA LEU A 142 -9.79 8.29 -4.44
C LEU A 142 -10.29 9.07 -3.22
N ILE A 143 -11.29 9.94 -3.40
CA ILE A 143 -11.91 10.68 -2.29
C ILE A 143 -12.57 9.69 -1.30
N ALA A 144 -13.25 8.66 -1.80
CA ALA A 144 -13.86 7.65 -0.96
C ALA A 144 -12.82 6.87 -0.14
N VAL A 145 -11.70 6.49 -0.75
CA VAL A 145 -10.58 5.82 -0.05
C VAL A 145 -10.03 6.71 1.07
N ALA A 146 -9.71 7.97 0.75
CA ALA A 146 -9.21 8.92 1.74
C ALA A 146 -10.21 9.13 2.91
N PHE A 147 -11.51 9.24 2.61
CA PHE A 147 -12.53 9.37 3.63
C PHE A 147 -12.60 8.12 4.54
N ILE A 148 -12.58 6.93 3.96
CA ILE A 148 -12.57 5.67 4.72
C ILE A 148 -11.34 5.58 5.63
N GLU A 149 -10.17 5.97 5.13
CA GLU A 149 -8.92 6.02 5.90
C GLU A 149 -9.03 6.94 7.10
N ILE A 150 -9.50 8.18 6.89
CA ILE A 150 -9.71 9.16 7.97
C ILE A 150 -10.64 8.58 9.04
N VAL A 151 -11.77 8.01 8.64
CA VAL A 151 -12.74 7.41 9.57
C VAL A 151 -12.11 6.20 10.29
N ALA A 152 -11.38 5.35 9.59
CA ALA A 152 -10.73 4.17 10.18
C ALA A 152 -9.69 4.57 11.23
N VAL A 153 -8.78 5.49 10.89
CA VAL A 153 -7.74 5.99 11.80
C VAL A 153 -8.35 6.73 12.98
N PHE A 154 -9.32 7.62 12.73
CA PHE A 154 -9.98 8.38 13.79
C PHE A 154 -10.74 7.47 14.77
N THR A 155 -11.43 6.45 14.28
CA THR A 155 -12.13 5.50 15.15
C THR A 155 -11.17 4.66 15.99
N ILE A 156 -10.00 4.28 15.46
CA ILE A 156 -8.95 3.61 16.25
C ILE A 156 -8.43 4.54 17.34
N PHE A 157 -8.12 5.80 17.00
CA PHE A 157 -7.66 6.80 17.96
C PHE A 157 -8.66 7.01 19.10
N LEU A 158 -9.94 7.17 18.78
CA LEU A 158 -11.00 7.29 19.80
C LEU A 158 -11.10 6.04 20.67
N HIS A 159 -11.04 4.84 20.08
CA HIS A 159 -11.09 3.59 20.83
C HIS A 159 -9.91 3.45 21.80
N GLN A 160 -8.71 3.84 21.39
CA GLN A 160 -7.53 3.85 22.25
C GLN A 160 -7.65 4.86 23.40
N ARG A 161 -8.23 6.04 23.14
CA ARG A 161 -8.38 7.10 24.15
C ARG A 161 -9.50 6.83 25.16
N LEU A 162 -10.56 6.14 24.74
CA LEU A 162 -11.75 5.87 25.57
C LEU A 162 -11.67 4.54 26.34
N ARG A 163 -10.66 3.69 26.12
CA ARG A 163 -10.43 2.54 26.99
C ARG A 163 -10.03 3.06 28.39
N PRO A 164 -10.76 2.67 29.46
CA PRO A 164 -10.30 2.93 30.82
C PRO A 164 -8.91 2.31 30.96
N ARG A 165 -7.95 3.07 31.48
CA ARG A 165 -6.70 2.49 31.99
C ARG A 165 -7.09 1.62 33.18
N ALA A 166 -7.26 0.32 32.93
CA ALA A 166 -7.37 -0.69 33.97
C ALA A 166 -5.98 -1.00 34.53
#